data_AF-A0AA85KHL7-F1
#
_entry.id   AF-A0AA85KHL7-F1
#
_cell.length_a   1.000
_cell.length_b   1.000
_cell.length_c   1.000
_cell.angle_alpha   90.00
_cell.angle_beta   90.00
_cell.angle_gamma   90.00
#
_symmetry.space_group_name_H-M   'P 1'
#
loop_
_entity.id
_entity.type
_entity.pdbx_description
1 polymer ?
#
loop_
_entity_poly.entity_id
_entity_poly.type
_entity_poly.pdbx_seq_one_letter_code
_entity_poly.pdbx_strand_id
1 'polypeptide(L)'
;MSINLNELKYEKNRGEYSRTESYECQNPATNENDVIIKSCEKPQTHQLDQHQTIRKGNKLILMIPLDQNYKEENVNVTVVQRSVCITAKNLNYPTVNLNCNRPDSKHMIQRTYYKEYEASDCIPDPDSITFHMDNNCLIVNLNVIQR
;
A
#
# COMPACT_ATOMS: atom_id res chain seq x y z
N MET A 1 -14.15 44.65 18.02
CA MET A 1 -15.37 44.29 17.26
C MET A 1 -15.83 42.92 17.73
N SER A 2 -17.14 42.74 17.71
CA SER A 2 -17.94 41.76 18.43
C SER A 2 -17.81 40.29 17.97
N ILE A 3 -18.23 39.39 18.86
CA ILE A 3 -18.29 37.92 18.73
C ILE A 3 -19.58 37.48 18.02
N ASN A 4 -19.54 36.37 17.25
CA ASN A 4 -20.56 35.29 17.18
C ASN A 4 -19.98 34.14 16.31
N LEU A 5 -19.82 32.87 16.72
CA LEU A 5 -20.72 31.85 17.33
C LEU A 5 -21.95 31.48 16.47
N ASN A 6 -21.80 30.38 15.73
CA ASN A 6 -22.82 29.40 15.26
C ASN A 6 -22.00 28.22 14.68
N GLU A 7 -21.73 27.13 15.40
CA GLU A 7 -22.62 26.01 15.74
C GLU A 7 -23.31 25.33 14.55
N LEU A 8 -23.35 23.98 14.66
CA LEU A 8 -24.16 22.97 13.94
C LEU A 8 -23.49 22.39 12.67
N LYS A 9 -23.43 21.08 12.43
CA LYS A 9 -23.86 19.88 13.15
C LYS A 9 -23.28 18.67 12.40
N TYR A 10 -23.14 17.56 13.13
CA TYR A 10 -22.96 16.18 12.66
C TYR A 10 -23.61 15.86 11.30
N GLU A 11 -22.87 15.19 10.41
CA GLU A 11 -23.44 14.14 9.57
C GLU A 11 -22.56 12.89 9.57
N LYS A 12 -23.12 11.88 10.23
CA LYS A 12 -22.77 10.47 10.17
C LYS A 12 -23.38 9.91 8.89
N ASN A 13 -22.59 9.68 7.85
CA ASN A 13 -23.03 8.90 6.70
C ASN A 13 -22.37 7.52 6.71
N ARG A 14 -23.11 6.55 7.27
CA ARG A 14 -23.06 5.15 6.84
C ARG A 14 -23.61 5.14 5.41
N GLY A 15 -22.79 4.70 4.46
CA GLY A 15 -23.22 4.42 3.11
C GLY A 15 -22.46 3.21 2.59
N GLU A 16 -23.03 2.02 2.81
CA GLU A 16 -22.82 0.89 1.93
C GLU A 16 -23.24 1.33 0.52
N TYR A 17 -22.31 1.32 -0.43
CA TYR A 17 -22.66 1.37 -1.85
C TYR A 17 -21.96 0.23 -2.56
N SER A 18 -22.71 -0.86 -2.67
CA SER A 18 -22.50 -1.89 -3.69
C SER A 18 -23.30 -1.52 -4.93
N ARG A 19 -22.69 -1.75 -6.10
CA ARG A 19 -23.31 -2.03 -7.39
C ARG A 19 -23.89 -0.85 -8.19
N THR A 20 -23.19 -0.53 -9.27
CA THR A 20 -23.82 -0.21 -10.55
C THR A 20 -23.15 -1.04 -11.63
N GLU A 21 -23.90 -2.02 -12.14
CA GLU A 21 -23.63 -2.68 -13.41
C GLU A 21 -23.98 -1.70 -14.54
N SER A 22 -23.11 -1.60 -15.53
CA SER A 22 -23.51 -1.20 -16.88
C SER A 22 -22.57 -1.86 -17.88
N TYR A 23 -23.05 -3.00 -18.37
CA TYR A 23 -22.55 -3.67 -19.57
C TYR A 23 -23.11 -2.93 -20.78
N GLU A 24 -22.25 -2.38 -21.63
CA GLU A 24 -22.59 -2.13 -23.03
C GLU A 24 -21.48 -2.76 -23.89
N CYS A 25 -21.69 -4.02 -24.22
CA CYS A 25 -20.87 -4.77 -25.15
C CYS A 25 -21.45 -4.53 -26.55
N GLN A 26 -20.79 -3.69 -27.36
CA GLN A 26 -20.99 -3.71 -28.81
C GLN A 26 -20.18 -4.87 -29.38
N ASN A 27 -20.87 -5.90 -29.89
CA ASN A 27 -20.26 -6.92 -30.73
C ASN A 27 -19.70 -6.27 -32.01
N PRO A 28 -18.61 -6.80 -32.56
CA PRO A 28 -18.83 -7.69 -33.70
C PRO A 28 -18.04 -9.00 -33.63
N ALA A 29 -18.76 -10.04 -34.00
CA ALA A 29 -18.36 -11.27 -34.69
C ALA A 29 -16.86 -11.60 -34.83
N THR A 30 -16.51 -12.72 -34.19
CA THR A 30 -15.80 -13.87 -34.77
C THR A 30 -14.42 -13.62 -35.36
N ASN A 31 -13.38 -14.01 -34.62
CA ASN A 31 -12.33 -14.84 -35.20
C ASN A 31 -11.63 -15.68 -34.13
N GLU A 32 -11.58 -16.97 -34.43
CA GLU A 32 -10.95 -18.06 -33.70
C GLU A 32 -9.47 -17.75 -33.47
N ASN A 33 -9.07 -17.66 -32.20
CA ASN A 33 -7.73 -17.99 -31.70
C ASN A 33 -7.84 -17.92 -30.17
N ASP A 34 -8.33 -19.00 -29.58
CA ASP A 34 -8.30 -19.22 -28.12
C ASP A 34 -6.84 -19.26 -27.66
N VAL A 35 -6.28 -18.09 -27.37
CA VAL A 35 -5.12 -17.99 -26.49
C VAL A 35 -5.66 -18.31 -25.11
N ILE A 36 -5.59 -19.59 -24.74
CA ILE A 36 -5.75 -20.04 -23.37
C ILE A 36 -4.61 -19.39 -22.57
N ILE A 37 -4.86 -18.20 -22.02
CA ILE A 37 -4.04 -17.64 -20.96
C ILE A 37 -4.33 -18.52 -19.75
N LYS A 38 -3.56 -19.60 -19.58
CA LYS A 38 -3.46 -20.29 -18.30
C LYS A 38 -2.83 -19.31 -17.32
N SER A 39 -3.65 -18.50 -16.69
CA SER A 39 -3.30 -17.80 -15.44
C SER A 39 -3.09 -18.89 -14.39
N CYS A 40 -1.87 -19.41 -14.31
CA CYS A 40 -1.44 -20.40 -13.33
C CYS A 40 -0.90 -19.72 -12.06
N GLU A 41 -1.47 -18.58 -11.68
CA GLU A 41 -1.21 -17.98 -10.38
C GLU A 41 -2.56 -17.81 -9.69
N LYS A 42 -2.73 -18.57 -8.61
CA LYS A 42 -3.80 -18.29 -7.64
C LYS A 42 -3.72 -16.80 -7.32
N PRO A 43 -4.83 -16.04 -7.33
CA PRO A 43 -4.79 -14.67 -6.88
C PRO A 43 -4.23 -14.68 -5.46
N GLN A 44 -2.98 -14.23 -5.30
CA GLN A 44 -2.48 -13.87 -3.98
C GLN A 44 -3.43 -12.79 -3.51
N THR A 45 -4.32 -13.15 -2.60
CA THR A 45 -5.23 -12.20 -1.95
C THR A 45 -4.36 -11.04 -1.48
N HIS A 46 -4.59 -9.84 -2.00
CA HIS A 46 -3.85 -8.65 -1.60
C HIS A 46 -4.05 -8.43 -0.10
N GLN A 47 -3.12 -8.91 0.73
CA GLN A 47 -3.18 -8.88 2.20
C GLN A 47 -2.83 -7.50 2.79
N LEU A 48 -3.04 -6.43 2.02
CA LEU A 48 -2.69 -5.05 2.39
C LEU A 48 -3.51 -4.48 3.56
N ASP A 49 -4.51 -5.21 4.05
CA ASP A 49 -5.33 -4.80 5.20
C ASP A 49 -4.92 -5.51 6.51
N GLN A 50 -4.01 -6.48 6.47
CA GLN A 50 -3.64 -7.27 7.65
C GLN A 50 -2.50 -6.64 8.48
N HIS A 51 -2.49 -5.32 8.56
CA HIS A 51 -1.47 -4.57 9.29
C HIS A 51 -1.67 -4.80 10.79
N GLN A 52 -0.60 -5.09 11.52
CA GLN A 52 -0.66 -5.25 12.97
C GLN A 52 0.20 -4.21 13.67
N THR A 53 -0.35 -3.64 14.73
CA THR A 53 0.34 -2.69 15.60
C THR A 53 0.39 -3.28 17.00
N ILE A 54 1.60 -3.44 17.54
CA ILE A 54 1.82 -4.00 18.87
C ILE A 54 2.55 -2.95 19.70
N ARG A 55 2.06 -2.71 20.92
CA ARG A 55 2.72 -1.85 21.90
C ARG A 55 3.12 -2.65 23.12
N LYS A 56 4.40 -2.55 23.51
CA LYS A 56 4.96 -3.22 24.70
C LYS A 56 5.82 -2.22 25.47
N GLY A 57 5.25 -1.61 26.51
CA GLY A 57 5.92 -0.55 27.26
C GLY A 57 6.19 0.68 26.40
N ASN A 58 7.47 1.04 26.27
CA ASN A 58 7.95 2.13 25.43
C ASN A 58 8.26 1.70 23.99
N LYS A 59 7.97 0.46 23.58
CA LYS A 59 8.20 -0.02 22.22
C LYS A 59 6.90 -0.08 21.42
N LEU A 60 6.99 0.39 20.18
CA LEU A 60 6.00 0.25 19.13
C LEU A 60 6.56 -0.70 18.06
N ILE A 61 5.74 -1.65 17.62
CA ILE A 61 6.07 -2.61 16.57
C ILE A 61 4.96 -2.57 15.54
N LEU A 62 5.32 -2.36 14.28
CA LEU A 62 4.40 -2.41 13.14
C LEU A 62 4.77 -3.61 12.28
N MET A 63 3.79 -4.45 11.97
CA MET A 63 3.92 -5.57 11.04
C MET A 63 3.08 -5.27 9.82
N ILE A 64 3.73 -5.19 8.66
CA ILE A 64 3.17 -4.60 7.45
C ILE A 64 3.35 -5.60 6.31
N PRO A 65 2.30 -6.40 5.99
CA PRO A 65 2.31 -7.24 4.80
C PRO A 65 2.46 -6.39 3.55
N LEU A 66 3.39 -6.76 2.67
CA LEU A 66 3.61 -6.07 1.40
C LEU A 66 3.00 -6.87 0.24
N ASP A 67 2.58 -6.20 -0.82
CA ASP A 67 2.03 -6.84 -2.02
C ASP A 67 3.10 -7.44 -2.93
N GLN A 68 4.36 -7.05 -2.73
CA GLN A 68 5.52 -7.55 -3.49
C GLN A 68 6.74 -7.69 -2.60
N ASN A 69 7.67 -8.54 -3.04
CA ASN A 69 8.99 -8.67 -2.44
C ASN A 69 9.83 -7.42 -2.72
N TYR A 70 9.65 -6.38 -1.90
CA TYR A 70 10.53 -5.23 -1.85
C TYR A 70 11.85 -5.63 -1.21
N LYS A 71 12.96 -5.15 -1.77
CA LYS A 71 14.27 -5.31 -1.11
C LYS A 71 14.40 -4.33 0.04
N GLU A 72 15.05 -4.76 1.11
CA GLU A 72 15.21 -3.96 2.33
C GLU A 72 15.93 -2.64 2.06
N GLU A 73 16.95 -2.63 1.18
CA GLU A 73 17.67 -1.41 0.80
C GLU A 73 16.82 -0.36 0.08
N ASN A 74 15.64 -0.75 -0.43
CA ASN A 74 14.72 0.15 -1.11
C ASN A 74 13.56 0.60 -0.21
N VAL A 75 13.60 0.24 1.08
CA VAL A 75 12.64 0.70 2.08
C VAL A 75 13.22 1.86 2.85
N ASN A 76 12.38 2.88 3.02
CA ASN A 76 12.65 4.01 3.89
C ASN A 76 11.54 4.10 4.94
N VAL A 77 11.94 4.20 6.20
CA VAL A 77 11.05 4.41 7.34
C VAL A 77 11.48 5.68 8.03
N THR A 78 10.56 6.63 8.16
CA THR A 78 10.81 7.91 8.82
C THR A 78 9.72 8.21 9.84
N VAL A 79 10.03 9.07 10.80
CA VAL A 79 9.03 9.67 11.68
C VAL A 79 8.85 11.13 11.28
N VAL A 80 7.60 11.53 11.07
CA VAL A 80 7.21 12.90 10.81
C VAL A 80 6.18 13.30 11.86
N GLN A 81 6.56 14.18 12.78
CA GLN A 81 5.73 14.59 13.92
C GLN A 81 5.29 13.40 14.80
N ARG A 82 4.06 12.91 14.61
CA ARG A 82 3.46 11.79 15.33
C ARG A 82 3.24 10.56 14.46
N SER A 83 3.65 10.63 13.20
CA SER A 83 3.42 9.59 12.22
C SER A 83 4.69 8.81 11.91
N VAL A 84 4.56 7.48 11.79
CA VAL A 84 5.57 6.63 11.17
C VAL A 84 5.21 6.48 9.69
N CYS A 85 6.07 6.98 8.82
CA CYS A 85 5.90 6.95 7.38
C CYS A 85 6.80 5.87 6.79
N ILE A 86 6.23 4.99 5.96
CA ILE A 86 6.94 3.94 5.24
C ILE A 86 6.80 4.19 3.75
N THR A 87 7.92 4.12 3.05
CA THR A 87 7.97 4.09 1.59
C THR A 87 8.85 2.93 1.14
N ALA A 88 8.36 2.10 0.21
CA ALA A 88 9.17 1.07 -0.43
C ALA A 88 9.08 1.20 -1.94
N LYS A 89 10.23 1.13 -2.64
CA LYS A 89 10.29 1.26 -4.10
C LYS A 89 10.76 -0.05 -4.71
N ASN A 90 10.12 -0.46 -5.81
CA ASN A 90 10.59 -1.57 -6.62
C ASN A 90 10.59 -1.15 -8.08
N LEU A 91 11.71 -1.38 -8.76
CA LEU A 91 11.89 -1.07 -10.16
C LEU A 91 11.91 -2.38 -10.95
N ASN A 92 10.86 -2.61 -11.71
CA ASN A 92 10.76 -3.79 -12.56
C ASN A 92 11.01 -3.39 -14.01
N TYR A 93 11.87 -4.15 -14.68
CA TYR A 93 12.04 -4.13 -16.12
C TYR A 93 11.28 -5.33 -16.70
N PRO A 94 9.96 -5.22 -16.96
CA PRO A 94 9.27 -6.27 -17.67
C PRO A 94 9.94 -6.41 -19.05
N THR A 95 10.57 -7.54 -19.29
CA THR A 95 11.01 -7.90 -20.63
C THR A 95 9.75 -8.33 -21.37
N VAL A 96 9.09 -7.39 -22.03
CA VAL A 96 7.92 -7.73 -22.85
C VAL A 96 8.46 -8.38 -24.13
N ASN A 97 8.40 -9.72 -24.20
CA ASN A 97 8.61 -10.45 -25.45
C ASN A 97 7.43 -10.14 -26.39
N LEU A 98 7.48 -8.99 -27.05
CA LEU A 98 6.57 -8.68 -28.15
C LEU A 98 7.07 -9.46 -29.36
N ASN A 99 6.52 -10.65 -29.58
CA ASN A 99 6.55 -11.27 -30.89
C ASN A 99 5.99 -10.24 -31.89
N CYS A 100 6.88 -9.64 -32.70
CA CYS A 100 6.71 -9.07 -34.05
C CYS A 100 7.62 -7.84 -34.27
N ASN A 101 8.79 -8.07 -34.87
CA ASN A 101 9.52 -7.16 -35.78
C ASN A 101 9.66 -5.66 -35.43
N ARG A 102 9.61 -5.27 -34.15
CA ARG A 102 9.95 -3.91 -33.70
C ARG A 102 11.03 -4.01 -32.62
N PRO A 103 11.99 -3.07 -32.57
CA PRO A 103 12.99 -3.06 -31.52
C PRO A 103 12.30 -3.02 -30.16
N ASP A 104 12.71 -3.92 -29.27
CA ASP A 104 12.19 -4.08 -27.92
C ASP A 104 12.09 -2.74 -27.21
N SER A 105 10.87 -2.21 -27.10
CA SER A 105 10.64 -1.03 -26.28
C SER A 105 10.69 -1.47 -24.82
N LYS A 106 11.86 -1.31 -24.20
CA LYS A 106 12.07 -1.55 -22.77
C LYS A 106 11.31 -0.48 -21.99
N HIS A 107 10.12 -0.82 -21.52
CA HIS A 107 9.34 0.02 -20.63
C HIS A 107 9.78 -0.25 -19.19
N MET A 108 10.06 0.81 -18.43
CA MET A 108 10.42 0.71 -17.02
C MET A 108 9.17 0.93 -16.17
N ILE A 109 8.85 -0.02 -15.28
CA ILE A 109 7.75 0.13 -14.34
C ILE A 109 8.33 0.30 -12.94
N GLN A 110 8.06 1.44 -12.31
CA GLN A 110 8.35 1.65 -10.90
C GLN A 110 7.06 1.49 -10.09
N ARG A 111 7.09 0.60 -9.09
CA ARG A 111 6.04 0.49 -8.08
C ARG A 111 6.52 1.12 -6.79
N THR A 112 5.64 1.88 -6.16
CA THR A 112 5.91 2.51 -4.87
C THR A 112 4.81 2.13 -3.90
N TYR A 113 5.19 1.56 -2.77
CA TYR A 113 4.32 1.37 -1.61
C TYR A 113 4.49 2.56 -0.67
N TYR A 114 3.38 3.10 -0.16
CA TYR A 114 3.36 4.15 0.86
C TYR A 114 2.33 3.83 1.93
N LYS A 115 2.72 3.97 3.21
CA LYS A 115 1.80 3.86 4.34
C LYS A 115 2.24 4.78 5.47
N GLU A 116 1.25 5.35 6.15
CA GLU A 116 1.45 6.21 7.30
C GLU A 116 0.66 5.68 8.50
N TYR A 117 1.28 5.73 9.69
CA TYR A 117 0.67 5.35 10.95
C TYR A 117 0.80 6.49 11.94
N GLU A 118 -0.31 7.17 12.22
CA GLU A 118 -0.37 8.24 13.21
C GLU A 118 -0.53 7.68 14.63
N ALA A 119 0.34 8.12 15.54
CA ALA A 119 0.24 7.80 16.96
C ALA A 119 -0.63 8.84 17.70
N SER A 120 -1.79 8.43 18.19
CA SER A 120 -2.75 9.34 18.85
C SER A 120 -2.37 9.69 20.30
N ASP A 121 -1.61 8.84 20.98
CA ASP A 121 -1.35 8.94 22.44
C ASP A 121 0.14 8.95 22.81
N CYS A 122 1.04 8.86 21.83
CA CYS A 122 2.49 8.88 22.05
C CYS A 122 3.24 9.60 20.93
N ILE A 123 4.53 9.83 21.14
CA ILE A 123 5.44 10.42 20.15
C ILE A 123 6.48 9.38 19.77
N PRO A 124 6.47 8.88 18.51
CA PRO A 124 7.52 8.02 17.99
C PRO A 124 8.90 8.69 18.02
N ASP A 125 9.92 7.95 18.45
CA ASP A 125 11.30 8.43 18.48
C ASP A 125 12.02 8.12 17.15
N PRO A 126 12.37 9.13 16.34
CA PRO A 126 13.01 8.95 15.03
C PRO A 126 14.36 8.25 15.11
N ASP A 127 15.11 8.42 16.21
CA ASP A 127 16.48 7.92 16.32
C ASP A 127 16.53 6.44 16.71
N SER A 128 15.38 5.87 17.08
CA SER A 128 15.24 4.49 17.55
C SER A 128 14.71 3.51 16.49
N ILE A 129 14.48 3.99 15.26
CA ILE A 129 13.89 3.19 14.19
C ILE A 129 14.83 2.05 13.81
N THR A 130 14.31 0.84 13.82
CA THR A 130 14.93 -0.36 13.24
C THR A 130 13.87 -1.12 12.47
N PHE A 131 14.24 -1.73 11.35
CA PHE A 131 13.32 -2.55 10.58
C PHE A 131 14.05 -3.69 9.89
N HIS A 132 13.29 -4.70 9.46
CA HIS A 132 13.77 -5.78 8.62
C HIS A 132 12.60 -6.40 7.85
N MET A 133 12.91 -7.18 6.82
CA MET A 133 11.93 -7.98 6.08
C MET A 133 11.89 -9.42 6.59
N ASP A 134 10.70 -9.95 6.85
CA ASP A 134 10.47 -11.38 7.11
C ASP A 134 9.24 -11.86 6.34
N ASN A 135 9.41 -12.88 5.48
CA ASN A 135 8.32 -13.48 4.70
C ASN A 135 7.38 -12.46 3.99
N ASN A 136 7.97 -11.47 3.31
CA ASN A 136 7.26 -10.39 2.64
C ASN A 136 6.42 -9.48 3.57
N CYS A 137 6.75 -9.49 4.86
CA CYS A 137 6.22 -8.61 5.88
C CYS A 137 7.35 -7.68 6.35
N LEU A 138 7.13 -6.37 6.24
CA LEU A 138 8.01 -5.38 6.83
C LEU A 138 7.70 -5.26 8.32
N ILE A 139 8.70 -5.52 9.16
CA ILE A 139 8.60 -5.40 10.61
C ILE A 139 9.38 -4.16 11.03
N VAL A 140 8.67 -3.12 11.48
CA VAL A 140 9.25 -1.87 11.97
C VAL A 140 9.18 -1.86 13.50
N ASN A 141 10.29 -1.53 14.15
CA ASN A 141 10.40 -1.38 15.59
C ASN A 141 10.94 0.02 15.91
N LEU A 142 10.35 0.67 16.90
CA LEU A 142 10.79 1.96 17.39
C LEU A 142 10.34 2.19 18.82
N ASN A 143 11.01 3.10 19.51
CA ASN A 143 10.60 3.57 20.81
C ASN A 143 9.53 4.67 20.66
N VAL A 144 8.73 4.82 21.72
CA VAL A 144 7.72 5.88 21.85
C VAL A 144 7.83 6.53 23.21
N ILE A 145 7.60 7.84 23.25
CA ILE A 145 7.52 8.65 24.47
C ILE A 145 6.04 8.83 24.80
N GLN A 146 5.64 8.45 26.01
CA GLN A 146 4.28 8.69 26.53
C GLN A 146 4.13 10.17 26.89
N ARG A 147 2.95 10.73 26.59
CA ARG A 147 2.59 12.08 27.04
C ARG A 147 2.21 12.09 28.51
#